data_AF-A0A383BMS8-F1
#
_entry.id   AF-A0A383BMS8-F1
#
_cell.length_a   1.000
_cell.length_b   1.000
_cell.length_c   1.000
_cell.angle_alpha   90.00
_cell.angle_beta   90.00
_cell.angle_gamma   90.00
#
_symmetry.space_group_name_H-M   'P 1'
#
loop_
_entity.id
_entity.type
_entity.pdbx_description
1 polymer ?
#
loop_
_entity_poly.entity_id
_entity_poly.type
_entity_poly.pdbx_seq_one_letter_code
_entity_poly.pdbx_strand_id
1 'polypeptide(L)'
;TDAFQVATKIGAQLETSTHTADVSLDADSYGAGDIATITIVDADLNSDSAGRDTYQNSSTTFQITVTQAGNDDTEQLVAAAQTIIETGDNTGVFVGTFAVPDYKGSDMELTYYDAKDAGGSAVQYYDTATVVSTSGSVSFDRSVYPVPFSSTDLHTGSGGTTLQTESGDVTAWITVSDPDETGDTLTTTAGSGTGLILVKHTNSTGSETIATAGSAGGSVDATAGTRAAELGALSEITIGSSEFE
;
A
#
# COMPACT_ATOMS: atom_id res chain seq x y z
N THR A 1 -64.78 -2.53 48.16
CA THR A 1 -64.69 -2.30 46.71
C THR A 1 -63.38 -2.89 46.26
N ASP A 2 -63.42 -4.17 45.90
CA ASP A 2 -62.29 -4.90 45.34
C ASP A 2 -62.40 -4.80 43.82
N ALA A 3 -61.36 -4.24 43.21
CA ALA A 3 -61.13 -4.26 41.78
C ALA A 3 -59.66 -4.57 41.56
N PHE A 4 -59.27 -5.80 41.92
CA PHE A 4 -58.08 -6.45 41.38
C PHE A 4 -58.20 -6.50 39.85
N GLN A 5 -57.62 -5.50 39.17
CA GLN A 5 -57.40 -5.58 37.74
C GLN A 5 -56.31 -6.62 37.50
N VAL A 6 -56.74 -7.85 37.22
CA VAL A 6 -55.90 -8.88 36.63
C VAL A 6 -55.54 -8.39 35.23
N ALA A 7 -54.40 -7.70 35.12
CA ALA A 7 -53.79 -7.45 33.82
C ALA A 7 -53.36 -8.81 33.24
N THR A 8 -54.06 -9.27 32.21
CA THR A 8 -53.59 -10.38 31.39
C THR A 8 -52.26 -9.95 30.78
N LYS A 9 -51.16 -10.57 31.23
CA LYS A 9 -49.84 -10.40 30.61
C LYS A 9 -49.96 -10.86 29.15
N ILE A 10 -50.04 -9.90 28.23
CA ILE A 10 -50.06 -10.17 26.80
C ILE A 10 -48.65 -10.62 26.42
N GLY A 11 -48.47 -11.95 26.28
CA GLY A 11 -47.34 -12.61 25.62
C GLY A 11 -45.96 -12.39 26.25
N ALA A 12 -45.27 -13.47 26.63
CA ALA A 12 -43.80 -13.41 26.57
C ALA A 12 -43.43 -13.25 25.09
N GLN A 13 -42.65 -12.23 24.73
CA GLN A 13 -41.99 -12.19 23.44
C GLN A 13 -41.12 -13.45 23.38
N LEU A 14 -41.38 -14.33 22.41
CA LEU A 14 -40.52 -15.48 22.20
C LEU A 14 -39.19 -14.89 21.71
N GLU A 15 -38.13 -15.03 22.52
CA GLU A 15 -36.79 -14.68 22.07
C GLU A 15 -36.54 -15.43 20.76
N THR A 16 -36.23 -14.69 19.71
CA THR A 16 -35.78 -15.29 18.45
C THR A 16 -34.43 -15.94 18.71
N SER A 17 -34.22 -17.15 18.18
CA SER A 17 -32.90 -17.78 18.24
C SER A 17 -31.90 -16.84 17.59
N THR A 18 -30.83 -16.53 18.29
CA THR A 18 -29.67 -15.81 17.75
C THR A 18 -28.56 -16.81 17.43
N HIS A 19 -27.66 -16.45 16.53
CA HIS A 19 -26.65 -17.32 15.96
C HIS A 19 -25.28 -16.66 16.04
N THR A 20 -24.23 -17.45 16.10
CA THR A 20 -22.85 -16.95 16.05
C THR A 20 -22.45 -16.84 14.60
N ALA A 21 -21.93 -15.67 14.21
CA ALA A 21 -21.44 -15.44 12.86
C ALA A 21 -20.05 -16.05 12.61
N ASP A 22 -19.74 -16.30 11.34
CA ASP A 22 -18.41 -16.62 10.82
C ASP A 22 -18.08 -15.65 9.68
N VAL A 23 -16.84 -15.16 9.62
CA VAL A 23 -16.40 -14.15 8.65
C VAL A 23 -15.04 -14.52 8.07
N SER A 24 -14.87 -14.35 6.77
CA SER A 24 -13.60 -14.61 6.09
C SER A 24 -13.41 -13.80 4.81
N LEU A 25 -12.14 -13.58 4.50
CA LEU A 25 -11.58 -13.27 3.20
C LEU A 25 -11.11 -14.58 2.56
N ASP A 26 -11.00 -14.63 1.23
CA ASP A 26 -10.60 -15.84 0.50
C ASP A 26 -9.08 -16.08 0.45
N ALA A 27 -8.28 -15.11 0.88
CA ALA A 27 -6.84 -15.20 1.02
C ALA A 27 -6.30 -14.29 2.13
N ASP A 28 -5.13 -14.69 2.66
CA ASP A 28 -4.38 -13.93 3.69
C ASP A 28 -3.48 -12.84 3.08
N SER A 29 -3.33 -12.80 1.75
CA SER A 29 -2.54 -11.77 1.07
C SER A 29 -3.04 -11.51 -0.36
N TYR A 30 -2.89 -10.26 -0.79
CA TYR A 30 -3.36 -9.77 -2.10
C TYR A 30 -2.36 -8.79 -2.71
N GLY A 31 -2.25 -8.77 -4.03
CA GLY A 31 -1.69 -7.64 -4.77
C GLY A 31 -2.68 -6.47 -4.84
N ALA A 32 -2.16 -5.26 -5.06
CA ALA A 32 -3.01 -4.11 -5.37
C ALA A 32 -3.84 -4.38 -6.64
N GLY A 33 -5.15 -4.16 -6.58
CA GLY A 33 -6.07 -4.41 -7.68
C GLY A 33 -6.57 -5.85 -7.81
N ASP A 34 -6.09 -6.79 -6.98
CA ASP A 34 -6.67 -8.14 -6.91
C ASP A 34 -8.13 -8.09 -6.48
N ILE A 35 -8.91 -9.11 -6.84
CA ILE A 35 -10.30 -9.23 -6.42
C ILE A 35 -10.38 -10.12 -5.19
N ALA A 36 -10.67 -9.52 -4.04
CA ALA A 36 -10.92 -10.23 -2.80
C ALA A 36 -12.41 -10.59 -2.67
N THR A 37 -12.67 -11.74 -2.06
CA THR A 37 -14.01 -12.26 -1.77
C THR A 37 -14.27 -12.25 -0.27
N ILE A 38 -15.35 -11.60 0.14
CA ILE A 38 -15.88 -11.61 1.50
C ILE A 38 -16.90 -12.74 1.61
N THR A 39 -16.81 -13.54 2.66
CA THR A 39 -17.87 -14.48 3.07
C THR A 39 -18.28 -14.19 4.51
N ILE A 40 -19.56 -13.95 4.73
CA ILE A 40 -20.17 -13.84 6.06
C ILE A 40 -21.26 -14.89 6.18
N VAL A 41 -21.18 -15.74 7.19
CA VAL A 41 -22.21 -16.72 7.53
C VAL A 41 -22.88 -16.27 8.81
N ASP A 42 -24.10 -15.77 8.70
CA ASP A 42 -24.94 -15.36 9.82
C ASP A 42 -26.42 -15.51 9.46
N ALA A 43 -27.12 -16.38 10.18
CA ALA A 43 -28.55 -16.59 10.00
C ALA A 43 -29.40 -15.43 10.52
N ASP A 44 -28.87 -14.61 11.44
CA ASP A 44 -29.57 -13.47 12.01
C ASP A 44 -29.57 -12.26 11.06
N LEU A 45 -28.58 -12.20 10.17
CA LEU A 45 -28.50 -11.18 9.13
C LEU A 45 -29.55 -11.40 8.03
N ASN A 46 -30.06 -12.62 7.87
CA ASN A 46 -31.13 -12.94 6.92
C ASN A 46 -32.51 -12.51 7.50
N SER A 47 -33.02 -11.40 6.99
CA SER A 47 -34.25 -10.73 7.41
C SER A 47 -35.44 -11.00 6.48
N ASP A 48 -35.20 -11.28 5.19
CA ASP A 48 -36.24 -11.63 4.22
C ASP A 48 -36.15 -13.10 3.75
N SER A 49 -37.00 -13.94 4.34
CA SER A 49 -37.07 -15.36 3.97
C SER A 49 -37.49 -15.66 2.51
N ALA A 50 -38.00 -14.67 1.78
CA ALA A 50 -38.54 -14.82 0.42
C ALA A 50 -37.67 -14.15 -0.66
N GLY A 51 -36.55 -13.56 -0.27
CA GLY A 51 -35.63 -12.88 -1.17
C GLY A 51 -34.20 -12.98 -0.68
N ARG A 52 -33.28 -12.36 -1.42
CA ARG A 52 -31.88 -12.24 -1.03
C ARG A 52 -31.66 -10.88 -0.43
N ASP A 53 -31.15 -10.86 0.79
CA ASP A 53 -30.76 -9.62 1.44
C ASP A 53 -29.43 -9.09 0.89
N THR A 54 -29.24 -7.78 0.97
CA THR A 54 -28.07 -7.07 0.44
C THR A 54 -27.63 -6.00 1.41
N TYR A 55 -26.35 -5.99 1.75
CA TYR A 55 -25.77 -5.02 2.67
C TYR A 55 -24.57 -4.32 2.05
N GLN A 56 -24.48 -3.01 2.28
CA GLN A 56 -23.34 -2.21 1.89
C GLN A 56 -22.34 -2.11 3.03
N ASN A 57 -21.08 -1.85 2.71
CA ASN A 57 -20.01 -1.55 3.66
C ASN A 57 -20.48 -0.42 4.60
N SER A 58 -20.60 -0.74 5.89
CA SER A 58 -21.08 0.15 6.93
C SER A 58 -20.61 -0.31 8.31
N SER A 59 -20.43 0.64 9.23
CA SER A 59 -20.10 0.35 10.64
C SER A 59 -21.22 -0.36 11.43
N THR A 60 -22.31 -0.75 10.77
CA THR A 60 -23.44 -1.48 11.39
C THR A 60 -23.59 -2.90 10.88
N THR A 61 -22.86 -3.29 9.83
CA THR A 61 -22.94 -4.62 9.21
C THR A 61 -21.55 -5.17 9.03
N PHE A 62 -20.77 -4.61 8.11
CA PHE A 62 -19.37 -4.97 7.90
C PHE A 62 -18.58 -3.77 7.39
N GLN A 63 -17.30 -3.67 7.75
CA GLN A 63 -16.36 -2.70 7.19
C GLN A 63 -15.09 -3.38 6.71
N ILE A 64 -14.50 -2.81 5.65
CA ILE A 64 -13.13 -3.11 5.23
C ILE A 64 -12.26 -1.87 5.48
N THR A 65 -11.27 -2.01 6.34
CA THR A 65 -10.31 -0.95 6.71
C THR A 65 -8.89 -1.31 6.28
N VAL A 66 -8.00 -0.31 6.28
CA VAL A 66 -6.56 -0.47 6.02
C VAL A 66 -5.78 0.19 7.15
N THR A 67 -4.79 -0.50 7.69
CA THR A 67 -3.77 0.07 8.57
C THR A 67 -2.49 0.26 7.76
N GLN A 68 -2.19 1.51 7.39
CA GLN A 68 -1.10 1.82 6.47
C GLN A 68 0.27 1.42 7.04
N ALA A 69 1.15 0.90 6.19
CA ALA A 69 2.53 0.59 6.56
C ALA A 69 3.22 1.77 7.27
N GLY A 70 3.80 1.52 8.44
CA GLY A 70 4.49 2.54 9.24
C GLY A 70 3.57 3.51 10.00
N ASN A 71 2.27 3.28 10.01
CA ASN A 71 1.30 3.98 10.85
C ASN A 71 0.64 2.98 11.81
N ASP A 72 0.32 3.44 13.02
CA ASP A 72 -0.36 2.62 14.03
C ASP A 72 -1.90 2.78 13.97
N ASP A 73 -2.41 3.74 13.19
CA ASP A 73 -3.83 4.06 13.08
C ASP A 73 -4.48 3.29 11.91
N THR A 74 -5.64 2.70 12.18
CA THR A 74 -6.51 2.07 11.17
C THR A 74 -7.41 3.12 10.52
N GLU A 75 -7.46 3.14 9.20
CA GLU A 75 -8.21 4.12 8.42
C GLU A 75 -9.24 3.43 7.48
N GLN A 76 -10.42 4.04 7.34
CA GLN A 76 -11.40 3.64 6.32
C GLN A 76 -10.99 4.25 4.98
N LEU A 77 -10.02 3.62 4.34
CA LEU A 77 -9.48 4.06 3.06
C LEU A 77 -10.13 3.36 1.86
N VAL A 78 -10.94 2.34 2.13
CA VAL A 78 -11.71 1.65 1.10
C VAL A 78 -13.02 2.41 0.87
N ALA A 79 -13.30 2.76 -0.39
CA ALA A 79 -14.53 3.45 -0.75
C ALA A 79 -15.76 2.63 -0.30
N ALA A 80 -16.77 3.25 0.29
CA ALA A 80 -17.96 2.58 0.86
C ALA A 80 -18.95 2.00 -0.18
N ALA A 81 -18.45 1.30 -1.19
CA ALA A 81 -19.23 0.73 -2.29
C ALA A 81 -19.23 -0.81 -2.27
N GLN A 82 -18.52 -1.47 -1.35
CA GLN A 82 -18.53 -2.92 -1.29
C GLN A 82 -19.91 -3.38 -0.84
N THR A 83 -20.42 -4.38 -1.54
CA THR A 83 -21.73 -4.97 -1.28
C THR A 83 -21.56 -6.46 -1.03
N ILE A 84 -22.19 -6.98 0.01
CA ILE A 84 -22.42 -8.40 0.17
C ILE A 84 -23.88 -8.70 -0.18
N ILE A 85 -24.11 -9.81 -0.87
CA ILE A 85 -25.44 -10.30 -1.22
C ILE A 85 -25.58 -11.73 -0.70
N GLU A 86 -26.77 -12.05 -0.20
CA GLU A 86 -27.08 -13.41 0.19
C GLU A 86 -26.93 -14.39 -1.00
N THR A 87 -26.43 -15.59 -0.75
CA THR A 87 -26.15 -16.57 -1.82
C THR A 87 -27.40 -17.21 -2.40
N GLY A 88 -28.51 -17.16 -1.66
CA GLY A 88 -29.83 -17.63 -2.05
C GLY A 88 -30.86 -17.24 -0.99
N ASP A 89 -32.14 -17.41 -1.31
CA ASP A 89 -33.21 -17.06 -0.36
C ASP A 89 -33.04 -17.84 0.95
N ASN A 90 -32.98 -17.13 2.06
CA ASN A 90 -32.94 -17.70 3.41
C ASN A 90 -31.77 -18.67 3.68
N THR A 91 -30.59 -18.37 3.12
CA THR A 91 -29.37 -19.17 3.34
C THR A 91 -28.59 -18.72 4.58
N GLY A 92 -28.67 -17.44 4.96
CA GLY A 92 -27.80 -16.86 5.99
C GLY A 92 -26.33 -16.82 5.59
N VAL A 93 -26.02 -16.93 4.30
CA VAL A 93 -24.64 -16.87 3.77
C VAL A 93 -24.57 -15.72 2.78
N PHE A 94 -23.69 -14.77 3.02
CA PHE A 94 -23.52 -13.54 2.27
C PHE A 94 -22.14 -13.49 1.63
N VAL A 95 -22.08 -13.14 0.34
CA VAL A 95 -20.83 -13.04 -0.41
C VAL A 95 -20.74 -11.69 -1.11
N GLY A 96 -19.57 -11.08 -1.08
CA GLY A 96 -19.26 -9.85 -1.81
C GLY A 96 -17.86 -9.92 -2.42
N THR A 97 -17.62 -9.14 -3.47
CA THR A 97 -16.26 -9.00 -4.03
C THR A 97 -15.88 -7.54 -4.14
N PHE A 98 -14.59 -7.26 -4.03
CA PHE A 98 -14.06 -5.90 -4.16
C PHE A 98 -12.64 -5.91 -4.71
N ALA A 99 -12.27 -4.82 -5.38
CA ALA A 99 -10.89 -4.60 -5.79
C ALA A 99 -10.07 -4.12 -4.59
N VAL A 100 -8.98 -4.83 -4.30
CA VAL A 100 -8.05 -4.50 -3.23
C VAL A 100 -7.40 -3.15 -3.53
N PRO A 101 -7.46 -2.17 -2.62
CA PRO A 101 -6.88 -0.86 -2.83
C PRO A 101 -5.34 -0.92 -2.86
N ASP A 102 -4.73 0.05 -3.54
CA ASP A 102 -3.27 0.16 -3.63
C ASP A 102 -2.66 0.76 -2.34
N TYR A 103 -2.57 -0.08 -1.31
CA TYR A 103 -1.89 0.22 -0.04
C TYR A 103 -0.81 -0.82 0.24
N LYS A 104 0.09 -1.05 -0.72
CA LYS A 104 1.18 -2.03 -0.63
C LYS A 104 1.96 -1.92 0.68
N GLY A 105 2.27 -3.06 1.29
CA GLY A 105 2.91 -3.20 2.58
C GLY A 105 2.00 -2.97 3.80
N SER A 106 0.74 -2.64 3.57
CA SER A 106 -0.24 -2.35 4.63
C SER A 106 -1.11 -3.57 4.93
N ASP A 107 -1.71 -3.58 6.12
CA ASP A 107 -2.67 -4.63 6.51
C ASP A 107 -4.09 -4.15 6.24
N MET A 108 -4.91 -5.05 5.68
CA MET A 108 -6.35 -4.91 5.51
C MET A 108 -7.07 -5.71 6.58
N GLU A 109 -8.20 -5.19 7.04
CA GLU A 109 -9.06 -5.86 8.01
C GLU A 109 -10.52 -5.79 7.57
N LEU A 110 -11.17 -6.95 7.57
CA LEU A 110 -12.62 -7.10 7.47
C LEU A 110 -13.17 -7.20 8.89
N THR A 111 -14.01 -6.26 9.29
CA THR A 111 -14.79 -6.30 10.54
C THR A 111 -16.25 -6.60 10.23
N TYR A 112 -16.82 -7.62 10.85
CA TYR A 112 -18.27 -7.87 10.88
C TYR A 112 -18.85 -7.49 12.25
N TYR A 113 -19.95 -6.73 12.25
CA TYR A 113 -20.64 -6.26 13.45
C TYR A 113 -21.90 -7.08 13.69
N ASP A 114 -21.78 -8.09 14.55
CA ASP A 114 -22.92 -8.91 14.97
C ASP A 114 -23.66 -8.20 16.10
N ALA A 115 -24.94 -7.89 15.87
CA ALA A 115 -25.77 -7.23 16.87
C ALA A 115 -26.10 -8.16 18.06
N LYS A 116 -26.18 -9.48 17.82
CA LYS A 116 -26.48 -10.50 18.82
C LYS A 116 -25.96 -11.87 18.39
N ASP A 117 -24.88 -12.33 19.02
CA ASP A 117 -24.40 -13.69 18.87
C ASP A 117 -25.37 -14.74 19.47
N ALA A 118 -25.04 -16.03 19.38
CA ALA A 118 -25.80 -17.10 20.06
C ALA A 118 -25.91 -16.93 21.59
N GLY A 119 -25.05 -16.12 22.21
CA GLY A 119 -25.12 -15.72 23.61
C GLY A 119 -26.01 -14.49 23.87
N GLY A 120 -26.56 -13.88 22.83
CA GLY A 120 -27.42 -12.70 22.86
C GLY A 120 -26.67 -11.38 23.05
N SER A 121 -25.35 -11.36 22.84
CA SER A 121 -24.49 -10.19 23.02
C SER A 121 -24.01 -9.63 21.69
N ALA A 122 -23.81 -8.32 21.62
CA ALA A 122 -23.16 -7.72 20.45
C ALA A 122 -21.68 -8.11 20.41
N VAL A 123 -21.21 -8.60 19.27
CA VAL A 123 -19.84 -9.09 19.06
C VAL A 123 -19.31 -8.54 17.73
N GLN A 124 -17.99 -8.38 17.66
CA GLN A 124 -17.29 -8.08 16.40
C GLN A 124 -16.41 -9.27 16.04
N TYR A 125 -16.44 -9.63 14.75
CA TYR A 125 -15.59 -10.66 14.18
C TYR A 125 -14.66 -10.02 13.15
N TYR A 126 -13.44 -10.54 13.04
CA TYR A 126 -12.39 -9.96 12.23
C TYR A 126 -11.74 -11.01 11.35
N ASP A 127 -11.33 -10.59 10.16
CA ASP A 127 -10.36 -11.30 9.35
C ASP A 127 -9.36 -10.31 8.73
N THR A 128 -8.11 -10.73 8.57
CA THR A 128 -7.01 -9.83 8.20
C THR A 128 -6.24 -10.38 7.01
N ALA A 129 -5.82 -9.51 6.11
CA ALA A 129 -4.97 -9.86 4.99
C ALA A 129 -3.95 -8.75 4.71
N THR A 130 -2.79 -9.08 4.15
CA THR A 130 -1.77 -8.08 3.80
C THR A 130 -1.84 -7.71 2.33
N VAL A 131 -1.76 -6.41 2.01
CA VAL A 131 -1.50 -5.95 0.64
C VAL A 131 0.00 -6.09 0.38
N VAL A 132 0.38 -7.00 -0.51
CA VAL A 132 1.77 -7.36 -0.76
C VAL A 132 2.53 -6.18 -1.36
N SER A 133 3.74 -5.95 -0.86
CA SER A 133 4.77 -5.12 -1.51
C SER A 133 5.97 -6.01 -1.86
N THR A 134 6.50 -5.82 -3.06
CA THR A 134 7.69 -6.49 -3.55
C THR A 134 8.91 -5.60 -3.32
N SER A 135 9.93 -6.13 -2.64
CA SER A 135 11.17 -5.38 -2.43
C SER A 135 11.86 -5.04 -3.76
N GLY A 136 12.14 -3.77 -3.97
CA GLY A 136 13.02 -3.30 -5.03
C GLY A 136 14.51 -3.46 -4.70
N SER A 137 15.37 -3.08 -5.64
CA SER A 137 16.82 -3.05 -5.46
C SER A 137 17.45 -1.88 -6.21
N VAL A 138 18.68 -1.50 -5.80
CA VAL A 138 19.48 -0.49 -6.50
C VAL A 138 20.85 -1.09 -6.77
N SER A 139 21.36 -0.93 -7.98
CA SER A 139 22.66 -1.46 -8.38
C SER A 139 23.47 -0.47 -9.21
N PHE A 140 24.79 -0.55 -9.09
CA PHE A 140 25.72 0.16 -9.97
C PHE A 140 26.17 -0.78 -11.09
N ASP A 141 26.39 -0.25 -12.29
CA ASP A 141 26.90 -1.04 -13.41
C ASP A 141 28.33 -1.54 -13.20
N ARG A 142 29.07 -0.94 -12.26
CA ARG A 142 30.42 -1.36 -11.87
C ARG A 142 30.60 -1.34 -10.36
N SER A 143 31.44 -2.25 -9.87
CA SER A 143 31.89 -2.28 -8.48
C SER A 143 33.04 -1.30 -8.19
N VAL A 144 33.75 -0.86 -9.24
CA VAL A 144 34.88 0.08 -9.14
C VAL A 144 34.82 1.04 -10.32
N TYR A 145 34.98 2.32 -10.02
CA TYR A 145 35.13 3.38 -11.00
C TYR A 145 36.54 3.98 -10.93
N PRO A 146 37.11 4.41 -12.05
CA PRO A 146 38.33 5.22 -12.04
C PRO A 146 38.12 6.50 -11.23
N VAL A 147 39.21 7.10 -10.74
CA VAL A 147 39.15 8.41 -10.11
C VAL A 147 39.03 9.46 -11.22
N PRO A 148 37.98 10.31 -11.23
CA PRO A 148 37.86 11.37 -12.21
C PRO A 148 38.96 12.41 -12.00
N PHE A 149 39.42 13.04 -13.08
CA PHE A 149 40.45 14.07 -13.01
C PHE A 149 40.10 15.26 -13.91
N SER A 150 40.51 16.45 -13.48
CA SER A 150 40.39 17.66 -14.28
C SER A 150 41.57 17.82 -15.24
N SER A 151 41.41 18.66 -16.26
CA SER A 151 42.53 19.08 -17.11
C SER A 151 43.71 19.56 -16.25
N THR A 152 44.93 19.15 -16.58
CA THR A 152 46.19 19.47 -15.88
C THR A 152 46.34 18.95 -14.44
N ASP A 153 45.39 18.16 -13.93
CA ASP A 153 45.43 17.60 -12.57
C ASP A 153 46.47 16.46 -12.43
N LEU A 154 46.75 15.77 -13.54
CA LEU A 154 47.70 14.67 -13.55
C LEU A 154 49.15 15.16 -13.60
N HIS A 155 50.00 14.58 -12.75
CA HIS A 155 51.42 14.91 -12.61
C HIS A 155 52.32 13.75 -13.02
N THR A 156 53.51 14.07 -13.54
CA THR A 156 54.56 13.09 -13.82
C THR A 156 55.21 12.61 -12.51
N GLY A 157 55.95 11.50 -12.57
CA GLY A 157 56.69 11.00 -11.40
C GLY A 157 57.74 11.98 -10.84
N SER A 158 58.15 12.99 -11.62
CA SER A 158 59.04 14.07 -11.17
C SER A 158 58.29 15.31 -10.65
N GLY A 159 56.96 15.24 -10.51
CA GLY A 159 56.12 16.34 -10.02
C GLY A 159 55.85 17.47 -11.02
N GLY A 160 56.17 17.27 -12.32
CA GLY A 160 55.78 18.21 -13.37
C GLY A 160 54.35 17.97 -13.83
N THR A 161 53.68 18.96 -14.42
CA THR A 161 52.37 18.75 -15.04
C THR A 161 52.48 17.80 -16.23
N THR A 162 51.49 16.95 -16.43
CA THR A 162 51.39 16.14 -17.65
C THR A 162 50.97 17.00 -18.86
N LEU A 163 51.03 16.41 -20.06
CA LEU A 163 50.48 17.02 -21.28
C LEU A 163 48.97 16.74 -21.46
N GLN A 164 48.30 16.16 -20.47
CA GLN A 164 46.86 15.91 -20.55
C GLN A 164 46.07 17.20 -20.38
N THR A 165 45.44 17.62 -21.48
CA THR A 165 44.64 18.85 -21.56
C THR A 165 43.15 18.61 -21.42
N GLU A 166 42.70 17.36 -21.49
CA GLU A 166 41.31 16.92 -21.33
C GLU A 166 41.00 16.55 -19.87
N SER A 167 39.73 16.64 -19.48
CA SER A 167 39.23 15.99 -18.26
C SER A 167 38.94 14.51 -18.52
N GLY A 168 39.06 13.71 -17.47
CA GLY A 168 38.61 12.32 -17.44
C GLY A 168 37.37 12.21 -16.58
N ASP A 169 36.22 12.51 -17.16
CA ASP A 169 34.93 12.39 -16.46
C ASP A 169 34.54 10.90 -16.36
N VAL A 170 33.81 10.57 -15.29
CA VAL A 170 33.35 9.21 -15.01
C VAL A 170 31.83 9.17 -15.07
N THR A 171 31.30 8.25 -15.87
CA THR A 171 29.87 7.95 -15.93
C THR A 171 29.59 6.65 -15.17
N ALA A 172 28.59 6.69 -14.29
CA ALA A 172 28.05 5.54 -13.60
C ALA A 172 26.59 5.36 -14.02
N TRP A 173 26.19 4.12 -14.30
CA TRP A 173 24.79 3.77 -14.51
C TRP A 173 24.26 3.15 -13.22
N ILE A 174 23.09 3.62 -12.79
CA ILE A 174 22.44 3.18 -11.56
C ILE A 174 21.07 2.66 -11.93
N THR A 175 20.92 1.35 -11.89
CA THR A 175 19.64 0.70 -12.15
C THR A 175 18.86 0.60 -10.84
N VAL A 176 17.62 1.08 -10.85
CA VAL A 176 16.62 0.85 -9.80
C VAL A 176 15.64 -0.19 -10.31
N SER A 177 15.49 -1.30 -9.59
CA SER A 177 14.42 -2.26 -9.82
C SER A 177 13.33 -2.03 -8.79
N ASP A 178 12.10 -1.85 -9.26
CA ASP A 178 10.93 -1.70 -8.39
C ASP A 178 9.74 -2.45 -9.02
N PRO A 179 9.52 -3.73 -8.65
CA PRO A 179 8.45 -4.54 -9.23
C PRO A 179 7.04 -4.03 -8.90
N ASP A 180 6.90 -3.12 -7.94
CA ASP A 180 5.62 -2.54 -7.56
C ASP A 180 5.30 -1.26 -8.37
N GLU A 181 6.28 -0.68 -9.05
CA GLU A 181 6.09 0.42 -10.01
C GLU A 181 5.58 -0.13 -11.34
N THR A 182 4.44 0.40 -11.79
CA THR A 182 3.71 -0.10 -12.98
C THR A 182 3.76 0.87 -14.15
N GLY A 183 4.26 2.09 -13.93
CA GLY A 183 4.47 3.07 -14.98
C GLY A 183 5.84 2.92 -15.65
N ASP A 184 5.95 3.47 -16.86
CA ASP A 184 7.19 3.51 -17.64
C ASP A 184 8.22 4.55 -17.09
N THR A 185 7.88 5.23 -15.99
CA THR A 185 8.66 6.32 -15.42
C THR A 185 8.59 6.27 -13.90
N LEU A 186 9.75 6.18 -13.25
CA LEU A 186 9.87 6.20 -11.81
C LEU A 186 10.15 7.63 -11.31
N THR A 187 9.25 8.13 -10.46
CA THR A 187 9.44 9.39 -9.72
C THR A 187 9.34 9.13 -8.22
N THR A 188 10.15 9.84 -7.44
CA THR A 188 10.15 9.76 -5.96
C THR A 188 9.64 11.04 -5.31
N THR A 189 9.43 12.10 -6.10
CA THR A 189 8.73 13.31 -5.66
C THR A 189 7.81 13.86 -6.75
N ALA A 190 6.66 14.39 -6.33
CA ALA A 190 5.71 15.05 -7.21
C ALA A 190 6.06 16.53 -7.46
N GLY A 191 5.59 17.07 -8.58
CA GLY A 191 5.79 18.48 -8.94
C GLY A 191 7.27 18.81 -9.16
N SER A 192 7.71 19.99 -8.71
CA SER A 192 9.10 20.46 -8.86
C SER A 192 10.00 20.14 -7.66
N GLY A 193 9.64 19.16 -6.82
CA GLY A 193 10.45 18.73 -5.69
C GLY A 193 11.73 18.01 -6.15
N THR A 194 12.81 18.09 -5.37
CA THR A 194 14.02 17.29 -5.61
C THR A 194 13.72 15.81 -5.41
N GLY A 195 14.29 14.93 -6.24
CA GLY A 195 14.12 13.50 -6.10
C GLY A 195 14.76 12.94 -4.82
N LEU A 196 14.25 11.79 -4.35
CA LEU A 196 14.71 11.12 -3.13
C LEU A 196 15.78 10.05 -3.38
N ILE A 197 16.09 9.74 -4.64
CA ILE A 197 17.25 8.89 -4.95
C ILE A 197 18.49 9.75 -4.75
N LEU A 198 19.32 9.40 -3.77
CA LEU A 198 20.51 10.19 -3.41
C LEU A 198 21.78 9.46 -3.83
N VAL A 199 22.54 10.05 -4.76
CA VAL A 199 23.90 9.59 -5.08
C VAL A 199 24.87 10.32 -4.17
N LYS A 200 25.50 9.57 -3.26
CA LYS A 200 26.41 10.13 -2.27
C LYS A 200 27.84 9.69 -2.52
N HIS A 201 28.75 10.65 -2.51
CA HIS A 201 30.18 10.40 -2.42
C HIS A 201 30.58 10.37 -0.93
N THR A 202 31.30 9.33 -0.53
CA THR A 202 31.77 9.17 0.85
C THR A 202 33.28 9.12 0.89
N ASN A 203 33.88 9.97 1.74
CA ASN A 203 35.31 10.03 1.97
C ASN A 203 35.63 10.08 3.47
N SER A 204 36.89 10.34 3.84
CA SER A 204 37.32 10.41 5.25
C SER A 204 36.69 11.54 6.07
N THR A 205 36.05 12.51 5.43
CA THR A 205 35.39 13.65 6.09
C THR A 205 33.88 13.49 6.23
N GLY A 206 33.27 12.51 5.54
CA GLY A 206 31.84 12.24 5.59
C GLY A 206 31.27 11.83 4.23
N SER A 207 29.93 11.81 4.16
CA SER A 207 29.17 11.56 2.94
C SER A 207 28.48 12.84 2.48
N GLU A 208 28.63 13.17 1.20
CA GLU A 208 27.99 14.33 0.56
C GLU A 208 27.15 13.86 -0.63
N THR A 209 25.93 14.40 -0.77
CA THR A 209 25.10 14.16 -1.95
C THR A 209 25.68 14.94 -3.12
N ILE A 210 26.05 14.22 -4.18
CA ILE A 210 26.65 14.78 -5.41
C ILE A 210 25.64 14.84 -6.57
N ALA A 211 24.61 13.99 -6.54
CA ALA A 211 23.47 14.05 -7.44
C ALA A 211 22.21 13.49 -6.76
N THR A 212 21.05 13.90 -7.24
CA THR A 212 19.74 13.35 -6.90
C THR A 212 19.01 12.90 -8.16
N ALA A 213 18.06 11.98 -8.03
CA ALA A 213 17.20 11.53 -9.12
C ALA A 213 15.78 11.21 -8.63
N GLY A 214 14.84 11.16 -9.57
CA GLY A 214 13.43 10.87 -9.34
C GLY A 214 12.53 12.10 -9.21
N SER A 215 12.98 13.30 -9.58
CA SER A 215 12.10 14.48 -9.63
C SER A 215 11.13 14.42 -10.83
N ALA A 216 9.82 14.55 -10.57
CA ALA A 216 8.82 14.77 -11.63
C ALA A 216 8.99 16.13 -12.35
N GLY A 217 9.77 17.06 -11.78
CA GLY A 217 10.02 18.40 -12.32
C GLY A 217 11.09 18.43 -13.41
N GLY A 218 11.77 17.30 -13.64
CA GLY A 218 12.85 17.17 -14.61
C GLY A 218 14.23 17.44 -14.01
N SER A 219 15.24 17.46 -14.88
CA SER A 219 16.63 17.62 -14.50
C SER A 219 17.04 19.08 -14.27
N VAL A 220 18.01 19.27 -13.38
CA VAL A 220 18.60 20.58 -13.04
C VAL A 220 20.10 20.43 -12.83
N ASP A 221 20.89 21.28 -13.47
CA ASP A 221 22.35 21.27 -13.32
C ASP A 221 22.81 21.61 -11.90
N ALA A 222 23.91 21.01 -11.48
CA ALA A 222 24.56 21.34 -10.22
C ALA A 222 25.02 22.80 -10.19
N THR A 223 24.97 23.42 -9.00
CA THR A 223 25.55 24.74 -8.77
C THR A 223 26.50 24.64 -7.58
N ALA A 224 27.79 24.85 -7.81
CA ALA A 224 28.83 24.70 -6.79
C ALA A 224 28.48 25.46 -5.49
N GLY A 225 28.58 24.76 -4.37
CA GLY A 225 28.27 25.30 -3.04
C GLY A 225 26.80 25.63 -2.77
N THR A 226 25.89 25.37 -3.72
CA THR A 226 24.47 25.69 -3.60
C THR A 226 23.58 24.45 -3.69
N ARG A 227 23.75 23.61 -4.71
CA ARG A 227 22.96 22.38 -4.92
C ARG A 227 23.71 21.34 -5.73
N ALA A 228 23.41 20.07 -5.46
CA ALA A 228 23.75 18.93 -6.31
C ALA A 228 22.93 18.96 -7.62
N ALA A 229 23.36 18.19 -8.62
CA ALA A 229 22.56 17.99 -9.84
C ALA A 229 21.31 17.16 -9.52
N GLU A 230 20.18 17.47 -10.15
CA GLU A 230 18.99 16.61 -10.20
C GLU A 230 18.93 16.00 -11.59
N LEU A 231 18.87 14.67 -11.69
CA LEU A 231 18.87 13.94 -12.95
C LEU A 231 17.47 13.79 -13.55
N GLY A 232 16.42 14.11 -12.78
CA GLY A 232 15.03 13.98 -13.19
C GLY A 232 14.48 12.59 -12.94
N ALA A 233 13.29 12.31 -13.49
CA ALA A 233 12.67 10.99 -13.41
C ALA A 233 13.49 9.92 -14.15
N LEU A 234 13.47 8.68 -13.64
CA LEU A 234 14.10 7.55 -14.29
C LEU A 234 13.12 6.95 -15.29
N SER A 235 13.63 6.50 -16.44
CA SER A 235 12.82 5.82 -17.45
C SER A 235 13.01 4.33 -17.35
N GLU A 236 11.96 3.57 -17.64
CA GLU A 236 12.08 2.12 -17.71
C GLU A 236 13.04 1.73 -18.85
N ILE A 237 14.00 0.87 -18.54
CA ILE A 237 15.04 0.43 -19.48
C ILE A 237 14.41 -0.38 -20.62
N THR A 238 13.47 -1.26 -20.26
CA THR A 238 12.69 -2.07 -21.21
C THR A 238 11.26 -2.11 -20.74
N ILE A 239 10.31 -1.90 -21.65
CA ILE A 239 8.88 -1.86 -21.32
C ILE A 239 8.45 -3.13 -20.56
N GLY A 240 7.93 -2.95 -19.36
CA GLY A 240 7.45 -4.00 -18.46
C GLY A 240 8.54 -4.79 -17.73
N SER A 241 9.77 -4.28 -17.65
CA SER A 241 10.85 -4.88 -16.86
C SER A 241 10.83 -4.46 -15.39
N SER A 242 10.18 -3.35 -15.05
CA SER A 242 10.26 -2.71 -13.73
C SER A 242 11.72 -2.40 -13.32
N GLU A 243 12.55 -2.08 -14.32
CA GLU A 243 13.95 -1.65 -14.14
C GLU A 243 14.12 -0.26 -14.76
N PHE A 244 14.68 0.67 -14.01
CA PHE A 244 14.69 2.10 -14.32
C PHE A 244 16.10 2.69 -14.22
N GLU A 245 16.43 3.61 -15.13
CA GLU A 245 17.69 4.40 -15.18
C GLU A 245 17.47 5.87 -15.52
#